data_AF-A0A438FMY4-F1
#
_entry.id   AF-A0A438FMY4-F1
#
_cell.length_a   1.000
_cell.length_b   1.000
_cell.length_c   1.000
_cell.angle_alpha   90.00
_cell.angle_beta   90.00
_cell.angle_gamma   90.00
#
_symmetry.space_group_name_H-M   'P 1'
#
loop_
_entity.id
_entity.type
_entity.pdbx_description
1 polymer ?
#
loop_
_entity_poly.entity_id
_entity_poly.type
_entity_poly.pdbx_seq_one_letter_code
_entity_poly.pdbx_strand_id
1 'polypeptide(L)'
;MDSAPLCVKFTGTNYSTWAFQFELFLKGKDLWGHIDGTDVEKPSTFDKSQDVGTSHSWAVLDARIMSWLLGSVEPHIVTHLRPHRSAQSMWAYLKKVYHQDNDARRFQLEHAIAMFQHGSLSIQDYYSAFLTLWHEYVDLVTADVPIAALSTIQTIHATTRRDQFLMKLRPEYESVRSSLLNRSPVPSLDICFGELLREEQRLSTQAILEQSHGSSGTTTVVYAAQGRGPPMHSKNLQCFCCKEYGHIATTCPKKFCSYCKHFRLRLLSLL
;
A
#
# COMPACT_ATOMS: atom_id res chain seq x y z
N MET A 1 37.96 1.91 10.49
CA MET A 1 36.88 1.24 9.75
C MET A 1 35.59 1.72 10.39
N ASP A 2 34.78 2.51 9.67
CA ASP A 2 33.39 2.82 10.02
C ASP A 2 32.69 3.31 8.74
N SER A 3 32.67 2.44 7.74
CA SER A 3 31.94 2.67 6.50
C SER A 3 30.61 1.93 6.58
N ALA A 4 29.65 2.49 7.32
CA ALA A 4 28.25 2.23 6.98
C ALA A 4 28.02 2.97 5.64
N PRO A 5 27.79 2.26 4.53
CA PRO A 5 27.53 2.94 3.26
C PRO A 5 26.24 3.74 3.40
N LEU A 6 26.24 4.96 2.87
CA LEU A 6 24.99 5.68 2.61
C LEU A 6 24.13 4.79 1.72
N CYS A 7 22.92 4.49 2.19
CA CYS A 7 22.06 3.49 1.56
C CYS A 7 21.51 3.97 0.21
N VAL A 8 21.30 5.28 0.06
CA VAL A 8 20.75 5.88 -1.16
C VAL A 8 21.80 6.70 -1.90
N LYS A 9 21.93 6.42 -3.20
CA LYS A 9 22.72 7.22 -4.14
C LYS A 9 21.86 8.35 -4.71
N PHE A 10 22.41 9.57 -4.77
CA PHE A 10 21.74 10.71 -5.38
C PHE A 10 21.84 10.65 -6.91
N THR A 11 20.69 10.59 -7.57
CA THR A 11 20.55 10.46 -9.03
C THR A 11 20.13 11.77 -9.72
N GLY A 12 20.02 12.86 -8.97
CA GLY A 12 19.54 14.16 -9.48
C GLY A 12 18.03 14.37 -9.32
N THR A 13 17.24 13.31 -9.10
CA THR A 13 15.76 13.39 -8.96
C THR A 13 15.26 13.07 -7.57
N ASN A 14 16.08 12.45 -6.72
CA ASN A 14 15.74 11.98 -5.38
C ASN A 14 16.40 12.83 -4.26
N TYR A 15 16.55 14.14 -4.50
CA TYR A 15 17.32 15.02 -3.61
C TYR A 15 16.83 14.97 -2.16
N SER A 16 15.54 15.13 -1.90
CA SER A 16 14.99 15.18 -0.54
C SER A 16 15.26 13.90 0.25
N THR A 17 15.05 12.73 -0.36
CA THR A 17 15.32 11.43 0.28
C THR A 17 16.81 11.24 0.55
N TRP A 18 17.67 11.56 -0.42
CA TRP A 18 19.11 11.46 -0.24
C TRP A 18 19.62 12.43 0.84
N ALA A 19 19.18 13.69 0.80
CA ALA A 19 19.59 14.72 1.73
C ALA A 19 19.21 14.35 3.16
N PHE A 20 17.98 13.86 3.39
CA PHE A 20 17.53 13.37 4.69
C PHE A 20 18.46 12.25 5.23
N GLN A 21 18.79 11.26 4.41
CA GLN A 21 19.67 10.17 4.83
C GLN A 21 21.10 10.64 5.09
N PHE A 22 21.61 11.53 4.26
CA PHE A 22 22.96 12.08 4.41
C PHE A 22 23.08 12.93 5.68
N GLU A 23 22.08 13.77 5.95
CA GLU A 23 21.98 14.55 7.19
C GLU A 23 21.94 13.64 8.42
N LEU A 24 21.08 12.61 8.43
CA LEU A 24 21.01 11.65 9.54
C LEU A 24 22.34 10.91 9.75
N PHE A 25 23.00 10.51 8.66
CA PHE A 25 24.31 9.87 8.71
C PHE A 25 25.39 10.76 9.36
N LEU A 26 25.41 12.06 9.04
CA LEU A 26 26.35 13.01 9.64
C LEU A 26 25.99 13.35 11.08
N LYS A 27 24.70 13.55 11.40
CA LYS A 27 24.23 13.77 12.78
C LYS A 27 24.59 12.59 13.68
N GLY A 28 24.41 11.36 13.20
CA GLY A 28 24.82 10.15 13.91
C GLY A 28 26.32 10.02 14.13
N LYS A 29 27.13 10.87 13.47
CA LYS A 29 28.59 10.95 13.63
C LYS A 29 29.06 12.23 14.32
N ASP A 30 28.14 13.09 14.74
CA ASP A 30 28.45 14.41 15.30
C ASP A 30 29.29 15.28 14.35
N LEU A 31 29.00 15.20 13.05
CA LEU A 31 29.73 15.91 11.98
C LEU A 31 28.85 16.88 11.19
N TRP A 32 27.59 17.05 11.60
CA TRP A 32 26.67 17.95 10.91
C TRP A 32 27.09 19.42 11.01
N GLY A 33 27.86 19.79 12.04
CA GLY A 33 28.32 21.16 12.23
C GLY A 33 29.21 21.69 11.09
N HIS A 34 29.90 20.79 10.38
CA HIS A 34 30.63 21.11 9.15
C HIS A 34 29.73 21.52 7.97
N ILE A 35 28.45 21.11 7.99
CA ILE A 35 27.49 21.40 6.92
C ILE A 35 26.68 22.66 7.23
N ASP A 36 26.17 22.80 8.46
CA ASP A 36 25.39 23.98 8.85
C ASP A 36 26.25 25.20 9.23
N GLY A 37 27.56 25.01 9.40
CA GLY A 37 28.53 26.07 9.70
C GLY A 37 28.67 26.38 11.19
N THR A 38 28.10 25.56 12.08
CA THR A 38 28.33 25.67 13.52
C THR A 38 29.75 25.25 13.92
N ASP A 39 30.37 24.34 13.17
CA ASP A 39 31.78 23.97 13.32
C ASP A 39 32.65 24.79 12.37
N VAL A 40 33.29 25.83 12.91
CA VAL A 40 34.18 26.71 12.14
C VAL A 40 35.62 26.21 12.21
N GLU A 41 36.32 26.27 11.08
CA GLU A 41 37.76 26.07 11.04
C GLU A 41 38.44 27.06 12.01
N LYS A 42 39.10 26.53 13.05
CA LYS A 42 39.85 27.38 13.98
C LYS A 42 41.06 27.96 13.23
N PRO A 43 41.30 29.28 13.30
CA PRO A 43 42.53 29.88 12.78
C PRO A 43 43.72 29.13 13.36
N SER A 44 44.73 28.87 12.54
CA SER A 44 45.93 28.12 12.90
C SER A 44 46.80 28.91 13.89
N THR A 45 46.32 29.17 15.10
CA THR A 45 47.15 29.60 16.20
C THR A 45 47.92 28.38 16.66
N PHE A 46 49.21 28.35 16.36
CA PHE A 46 50.16 27.41 16.94
C PHE A 46 50.18 27.61 18.46
N ASP A 47 49.25 26.97 19.16
CA ASP A 47 49.36 26.80 20.61
C ASP A 47 49.58 25.32 20.89
N LYS A 48 50.85 24.99 21.14
CA LYS A 48 51.32 23.65 21.46
C LYS A 48 50.97 23.32 22.90
N SER A 49 49.68 23.22 23.22
CA SER A 49 49.26 22.66 24.51
C SER A 49 47.79 22.28 24.51
N GLN A 50 47.43 21.19 23.83
CA GLN A 50 46.29 20.40 24.31
C GLN A 50 46.29 18.97 23.81
N ASP A 51 46.39 18.08 24.79
CA ASP A 51 45.92 16.70 24.90
C ASP A 51 46.04 15.73 23.72
N VAL A 52 46.78 14.65 24.00
CA VAL A 52 46.87 13.42 23.23
C VAL A 52 45.57 12.65 23.41
N GLY A 53 44.56 13.02 22.62
CA GLY A 53 43.30 12.30 22.54
C GLY A 53 42.71 12.44 21.14
N THR A 54 43.22 11.64 20.19
CA THR A 54 42.59 11.15 18.94
C THR A 54 41.59 12.05 18.19
N SER A 55 41.65 13.37 18.30
CA SER A 55 40.73 14.27 17.62
C SER A 55 41.32 14.65 16.26
N HIS A 56 40.64 14.26 15.19
CA HIS A 56 41.04 14.63 13.83
C HIS A 56 40.92 16.16 13.67
N SER A 57 41.88 16.79 12.99
CA SER A 57 41.79 18.22 12.66
C SER A 57 40.54 18.50 11.80
N TRP A 58 39.96 19.69 11.93
CA TRP A 58 38.79 20.13 11.15
C TRP A 58 38.93 19.83 9.65
N ALA A 59 40.08 20.14 9.04
CA ALA A 59 40.34 19.87 7.61
C ALA A 59 40.27 18.38 7.24
N VAL A 60 40.64 17.47 8.14
CA VAL A 60 40.57 16.01 7.92
C VAL A 60 39.12 15.52 7.99
N LEU A 61 38.32 16.09 8.90
CA LEU A 61 36.89 15.80 9.00
C LEU A 61 36.13 16.35 7.79
N ASP A 62 36.40 17.59 7.40
CA ASP A 62 35.79 18.22 6.22
C ASP A 62 36.10 17.42 4.94
N ALA A 63 37.37 17.06 4.71
CA ALA A 63 37.76 16.22 3.58
C ALA A 63 37.10 14.83 3.60
N ARG A 64 36.86 14.27 4.79
CA ARG A 64 36.14 12.99 4.94
C ARG A 64 34.67 13.14 4.53
N ILE A 65 34.01 14.21 4.94
CA ILE A 65 32.63 14.50 4.56
C ILE A 65 32.53 14.77 3.05
N MET A 66 33.47 15.52 2.47
CA MET A 66 33.54 15.72 1.01
C MET A 66 33.68 14.37 0.27
N SER A 67 34.52 13.46 0.77
CA SER A 67 34.65 12.11 0.20
C SER A 67 33.34 11.33 0.23
N TRP A 68 32.60 11.39 1.35
CA TRP A 68 31.28 10.78 1.46
C TRP A 68 30.24 11.43 0.54
N LEU A 69 30.22 12.76 0.43
CA LEU A 69 29.37 13.48 -0.52
C LEU A 69 29.63 12.98 -1.94
N LEU A 70 30.88 13.01 -2.38
CA LEU A 70 31.28 12.59 -3.72
C LEU A 70 30.95 11.11 -3.99
N GLY A 71 31.14 10.24 -3.00
CA GLY A 71 30.80 8.81 -3.11
C GLY A 71 29.29 8.54 -3.12
N SER A 72 28.47 9.46 -2.62
CA SER A 72 27.02 9.30 -2.49
C SER A 72 26.21 9.85 -3.66
N VAL A 73 26.85 10.52 -4.63
CA VAL A 73 26.17 11.12 -5.79
C VAL A 73 26.59 10.44 -7.10
N GLU A 74 25.80 10.63 -8.15
CA GLU A 74 26.17 10.13 -9.48
C GLU A 74 27.39 10.83 -10.09
N PRO A 75 28.18 10.13 -10.94
CA PRO A 75 29.43 10.67 -11.49
C PRO A 75 29.25 12.01 -12.24
N HIS A 76 28.12 12.21 -12.92
CA HIS A 76 27.85 13.45 -13.62
C HIS A 76 27.70 14.64 -12.64
N ILE A 77 27.10 14.41 -11.46
CA ILE A 77 26.94 15.41 -10.39
C ILE A 77 28.29 15.73 -9.72
N VAL A 78 29.15 14.72 -9.54
CA VAL A 78 30.51 14.90 -8.98
C VAL A 78 31.29 15.99 -9.72
N THR A 79 31.18 16.03 -11.05
CA THR A 79 31.90 17.03 -11.86
C THR A 79 31.51 18.48 -11.51
N HIS A 80 30.24 18.70 -11.14
CA HIS A 80 29.74 20.01 -10.73
C HIS A 80 30.22 20.43 -9.34
N LEU A 81 30.63 19.47 -8.49
CA LEU A 81 31.13 19.73 -7.14
C LEU A 81 32.60 20.11 -7.10
N ARG A 82 33.35 19.91 -8.19
CA ARG A 82 34.80 20.19 -8.27
C ARG A 82 35.23 21.62 -7.88
N PRO A 83 34.46 22.69 -8.15
CA PRO A 83 34.84 24.05 -7.75
C PRO A 83 34.73 24.30 -6.23
N HIS A 84 33.97 23.48 -5.50
CA HIS A 84 33.67 23.65 -4.09
C HIS A 84 34.81 23.09 -3.23
N ARG A 85 35.23 23.82 -2.21
CA ARG A 85 36.46 23.55 -1.42
C ARG A 85 36.20 23.07 0.00
N SER A 86 34.94 23.07 0.43
CA SER A 86 34.50 22.55 1.73
C SER A 86 33.25 21.69 1.59
N ALA A 87 32.99 20.81 2.55
CA ALA A 87 31.76 20.04 2.60
C ALA A 87 30.51 20.93 2.63
N GLN A 88 30.55 22.01 3.42
CA GLN A 88 29.51 23.05 3.46
C GLN A 88 29.21 23.60 2.06
N SER A 89 30.25 23.99 1.32
CA SER A 89 30.07 24.61 0.00
C SER A 89 29.52 23.63 -1.04
N MET A 90 29.88 22.34 -0.97
CA MET A 90 29.31 21.29 -1.81
C MET A 90 27.83 21.06 -1.49
N TRP A 91 27.49 20.95 -0.21
CA TRP A 91 26.11 20.78 0.25
C TRP A 91 25.22 21.96 -0.15
N ALA A 92 25.70 23.19 0.08
CA ALA A 92 24.97 24.40 -0.28
C ALA A 92 24.69 24.49 -1.79
N TYR A 93 25.63 24.07 -2.63
CA TYR A 93 25.41 23.97 -4.07
C TYR A 93 24.35 22.94 -4.44
N LEU A 94 24.46 21.72 -3.91
CA LEU A 94 23.48 20.66 -4.17
C LEU A 94 22.08 21.08 -3.75
N LYS A 95 21.96 21.67 -2.54
CA LYS A 95 20.70 22.24 -2.06
C LYS A 95 20.18 23.30 -3.02
N LYS A 96 21.00 24.29 -3.39
CA LYS A 96 20.57 25.37 -4.28
C LYS A 96 20.05 24.87 -5.64
N VAL A 97 20.66 23.85 -6.22
CA VAL A 97 20.34 23.39 -7.58
C VAL A 97 19.20 22.37 -7.58
N TYR A 98 19.16 21.47 -6.60
CA TYR A 98 18.29 20.29 -6.63
C TYR A 98 17.15 20.32 -5.60
N HIS A 99 17.18 21.26 -4.66
CA HIS A 99 16.05 21.52 -3.76
C HIS A 99 14.98 22.32 -4.52
N GLN A 100 13.98 21.63 -5.02
CA GLN A 100 12.91 22.22 -5.82
C GLN A 100 11.70 22.58 -4.94
N ASP A 101 11.91 23.45 -3.97
CA ASP A 101 10.85 23.97 -3.10
C ASP A 101 10.26 25.23 -3.73
N ASN A 102 9.45 25.04 -4.76
CA ASN A 102 8.78 26.14 -5.46
C ASN A 102 7.33 25.80 -5.81
N ASP A 103 6.55 26.83 -6.14
CA ASP A 103 5.13 26.71 -6.45
C ASP A 103 4.84 25.76 -7.61
N ALA A 104 5.76 25.65 -8.59
CA ALA A 104 5.60 24.72 -9.69
C ALA A 104 5.71 23.26 -9.22
N ARG A 105 6.66 22.94 -8.32
CA ARG A 105 6.75 21.60 -7.71
C ARG A 105 5.54 21.30 -6.84
N ARG A 106 5.07 22.28 -6.06
CA ARG A 106 3.84 22.16 -5.28
C ARG A 106 2.66 21.78 -6.16
N PHE A 107 2.41 22.55 -7.21
CA PHE A 107 1.32 22.28 -8.14
C PHE A 107 1.48 20.92 -8.83
N GLN A 108 2.71 20.55 -9.22
CA GLN A 108 2.99 19.23 -9.80
C GLN A 108 2.60 18.10 -8.83
N LEU A 109 2.94 18.21 -7.55
CA LEU A 109 2.59 17.23 -6.52
C LEU A 109 1.08 17.20 -6.26
N GLU A 110 0.44 18.35 -6.13
CA GLU A 110 -1.03 18.45 -5.99
C GLU A 110 -1.75 17.77 -7.16
N HIS A 111 -1.31 18.05 -8.38
CA HIS A 111 -1.84 17.42 -9.59
C HIS A 111 -1.59 15.92 -9.61
N ALA A 112 -0.37 15.48 -9.29
CA ALA A 112 -0.01 14.06 -9.24
C ALA A 112 -0.88 13.31 -8.22
N ILE A 113 -1.05 13.85 -7.01
CA ILE A 113 -1.93 13.30 -5.96
C ILE A 113 -3.39 13.25 -6.44
N ALA A 114 -3.88 14.32 -7.07
CA ALA A 114 -5.24 14.40 -7.58
C ALA A 114 -5.51 13.37 -8.68
N MET A 115 -4.54 13.10 -9.55
CA MET A 115 -4.66 12.14 -10.65
C MET A 115 -4.27 10.71 -10.26
N PHE A 116 -3.61 10.50 -9.12
CA PHE A 116 -3.19 9.18 -8.68
C PHE A 116 -4.40 8.27 -8.46
N GLN A 117 -4.30 7.02 -8.91
CA GLN A 117 -5.33 5.98 -8.80
C GLN A 117 -4.64 4.66 -8.49
N HIS A 118 -5.35 3.72 -7.86
CA HIS A 118 -4.82 2.39 -7.57
C HIS A 118 -4.31 1.69 -8.86
N GLY A 119 -5.03 1.81 -9.98
CA GLY A 119 -4.56 1.27 -11.26
C GLY A 119 -4.30 -0.24 -11.17
N SER A 120 -3.24 -0.73 -11.81
CA SER A 120 -2.87 -2.15 -11.81
C SER A 120 -1.86 -2.54 -10.72
N LEU A 121 -1.60 -1.65 -9.76
CA LEU A 121 -0.62 -1.90 -8.69
C LEU A 121 -1.16 -2.91 -7.68
N SER A 122 -0.25 -3.56 -6.94
CA SER A 122 -0.62 -4.23 -5.70
C SER A 122 -1.01 -3.19 -4.64
N ILE A 123 -1.73 -3.61 -3.60
CA ILE A 123 -2.05 -2.72 -2.47
C ILE A 123 -0.78 -2.17 -1.82
N GLN A 124 0.28 -2.99 -1.73
CA GLN A 124 1.56 -2.55 -1.18
C GLN A 124 2.22 -1.46 -2.03
N ASP A 125 2.30 -1.65 -3.34
CA ASP A 125 2.94 -0.69 -4.24
C ASP A 125 2.10 0.59 -4.36
N TYR A 126 0.78 0.45 -4.41
CA TYR A 126 -0.16 1.57 -4.37
C TYR A 126 0.02 2.43 -3.11
N TYR A 127 0.09 1.78 -1.95
CA TYR A 127 0.32 2.46 -0.67
C TYR A 127 1.67 3.18 -0.63
N SER A 128 2.74 2.49 -1.06
CA SER A 128 4.08 3.06 -1.07
C SER A 128 4.17 4.29 -1.97
N ALA A 129 3.72 4.17 -3.23
CA ALA A 129 3.77 5.28 -4.19
C ALA A 129 2.89 6.46 -3.76
N PHE A 130 1.70 6.19 -3.20
CA PHE A 130 0.83 7.25 -2.67
C PHE A 130 1.46 8.01 -1.50
N LEU A 131 2.09 7.29 -0.56
CA LEU A 131 2.78 7.91 0.56
C LEU A 131 3.99 8.72 0.12
N THR A 132 4.75 8.27 -0.88
CA THR A 132 5.88 9.04 -1.42
C THR A 132 5.42 10.41 -1.92
N LEU A 133 4.34 10.46 -2.72
CA LEU A 133 3.78 11.72 -3.20
C LEU A 133 3.32 12.62 -2.05
N TRP A 134 2.61 12.04 -1.08
CA TRP A 134 2.10 12.80 0.06
C TRP A 134 3.19 13.31 1.00
N HIS A 135 4.23 12.53 1.26
CA HIS A 135 5.34 12.98 2.11
C HIS A 135 6.06 14.15 1.45
N GLU A 136 6.35 14.05 0.14
CA GLU A 136 6.99 15.15 -0.57
C GLU A 136 6.12 16.43 -0.57
N TYR A 137 4.80 16.29 -0.74
CA TYR A 137 3.88 17.42 -0.64
C TYR A 137 3.83 18.03 0.76
N VAL A 138 3.79 17.20 1.81
CA VAL A 138 3.74 17.67 3.20
C VAL A 138 5.03 18.39 3.57
N ASP A 139 6.19 17.82 3.22
CA ASP A 139 7.49 18.42 3.50
C ASP A 139 7.58 19.81 2.87
N LEU A 140 7.14 19.97 1.62
CA LEU A 140 7.14 21.25 0.92
C LEU A 140 6.17 22.27 1.54
N VAL A 141 4.94 21.87 1.87
CA VAL A 141 3.92 22.79 2.39
C VAL A 141 4.13 23.15 3.87
N THR A 142 4.85 22.32 4.62
CA THR A 142 5.10 22.54 6.04
C THR A 142 6.48 23.11 6.37
N ALA A 143 7.36 23.29 5.37
CA ALA A 143 8.72 23.79 5.55
C ALA A 143 8.80 25.11 6.36
N ASP A 144 7.90 26.05 6.08
CA ASP A 144 7.87 27.39 6.72
C ASP A 144 6.76 27.52 7.78
N VAL A 145 6.10 26.41 8.16
CA VAL A 145 5.01 26.46 9.13
C VAL A 145 5.57 26.49 10.56
N PRO A 146 5.13 27.43 11.41
CA PRO A 146 5.53 27.46 12.81
C PRO A 146 5.13 26.17 13.55
N ILE A 147 6.00 25.70 14.46
CA ILE A 147 5.80 24.46 15.23
C ILE A 147 4.43 24.42 15.92
N ALA A 148 3.94 25.55 16.42
CA ALA A 148 2.65 25.65 17.09
C ALA A 148 1.45 25.27 16.20
N ALA A 149 1.56 25.43 14.87
CA ALA A 149 0.51 25.12 13.90
C ALA A 149 0.68 23.74 13.23
N LEU A 150 1.86 23.10 13.35
CA LEU A 150 2.17 21.85 12.67
C LEU A 150 1.22 20.71 13.06
N SER A 151 0.87 20.57 14.34
CA SER A 151 0.04 19.46 14.84
C SER A 151 -1.37 19.47 14.24
N THR A 152 -1.97 20.66 14.11
CA THR A 152 -3.29 20.82 13.48
C THR A 152 -3.23 20.49 12.00
N ILE A 153 -2.24 21.01 11.27
CA ILE A 153 -2.07 20.73 9.84
C ILE A 153 -1.83 19.24 9.59
N GLN A 154 -0.97 18.60 10.40
CA GLN A 154 -0.70 17.16 10.32
C GLN A 154 -1.97 16.33 10.51
N THR A 155 -2.86 16.73 11.42
CA THR A 155 -4.14 16.04 11.66
C THR A 155 -5.07 16.16 10.44
N ILE A 156 -5.16 17.35 9.85
CA ILE A 156 -5.95 17.59 8.63
C ILE A 156 -5.37 16.76 7.47
N HIS A 157 -4.06 16.86 7.23
CA HIS A 157 -3.40 16.11 6.16
C HIS A 157 -3.51 14.60 6.36
N ALA A 158 -3.42 14.09 7.60
CA ALA A 158 -3.61 12.67 7.88
C ALA A 158 -5.03 12.20 7.48
N THR A 159 -6.04 13.02 7.79
CA THR A 159 -7.45 12.77 7.43
C THR A 159 -7.62 12.80 5.91
N THR A 160 -7.20 13.87 5.24
CA THR A 160 -7.32 14.01 3.78
C THR A 160 -6.57 12.91 3.03
N ARG A 161 -5.35 12.58 3.46
CA ARG A 161 -4.53 11.52 2.88
C ARG A 161 -5.23 10.17 2.97
N ARG A 162 -5.77 9.84 4.15
CA ARG A 162 -6.55 8.59 4.34
C ARG A 162 -7.75 8.54 3.41
N ASP A 163 -8.55 9.60 3.38
CA ASP A 163 -9.80 9.61 2.63
C ASP A 163 -9.54 9.52 1.13
N GLN A 164 -8.55 10.27 0.63
CA GLN A 164 -8.12 10.16 -0.76
C GLN A 164 -7.60 8.75 -1.09
N PHE A 165 -6.75 8.18 -0.24
CA PHE A 165 -6.23 6.82 -0.44
C PHE A 165 -7.37 5.80 -0.62
N LEU A 166 -8.37 5.84 0.27
CA LEU A 166 -9.53 4.95 0.22
C LEU A 166 -10.40 5.23 -1.01
N MET A 167 -10.71 6.50 -1.32
CA MET A 167 -11.56 6.89 -2.45
C MET A 167 -10.98 6.50 -3.81
N LYS A 168 -9.66 6.37 -3.92
CA LYS A 168 -8.92 6.06 -5.14
C LYS A 168 -8.62 4.57 -5.34
N LEU A 169 -9.16 3.71 -4.47
CA LEU A 169 -9.10 2.25 -4.62
C LEU A 169 -9.89 1.77 -5.84
N ARG A 170 -9.42 0.65 -6.43
CA ARG A 170 -10.15 -0.08 -7.46
C ARG A 170 -11.53 -0.55 -6.97
N PRO A 171 -12.53 -0.69 -7.87
CA PRO A 171 -13.88 -1.12 -7.51
C PRO A 171 -13.96 -2.46 -6.78
N GLU A 172 -12.99 -3.36 -7.01
CA GLU A 172 -12.87 -4.67 -6.36
C GLU A 172 -12.80 -4.57 -4.83
N TYR A 173 -12.29 -3.45 -4.32
CA TYR A 173 -12.13 -3.18 -2.88
C TYR A 173 -13.30 -2.36 -2.31
N GLU A 174 -14.40 -2.20 -3.06
CA GLU A 174 -15.52 -1.36 -2.62
C GLU A 174 -16.12 -1.78 -1.27
N SER A 175 -16.27 -3.09 -1.08
CA SER A 175 -16.85 -3.63 0.16
C SER A 175 -16.00 -3.25 1.39
N VAL A 176 -14.69 -3.46 1.32
CA VAL A 176 -13.78 -3.10 2.42
C VAL A 176 -13.67 -1.58 2.58
N ARG A 177 -13.65 -0.82 1.49
CA ARG A 177 -13.66 0.66 1.51
C ARG A 177 -14.89 1.19 2.25
N SER A 178 -16.08 0.74 1.89
CA SER A 178 -17.33 1.15 2.52
C SER A 178 -17.37 0.76 4.00
N SER A 179 -16.96 -0.46 4.34
CA SER A 179 -16.81 -0.92 5.72
C SER A 179 -15.89 -0.04 6.55
N LEU A 180 -14.71 0.34 6.01
CA LEU A 180 -13.73 1.18 6.71
C LEU A 180 -14.27 2.60 6.96
N LEU A 181 -14.92 3.22 5.96
CA LEU A 181 -15.40 4.60 6.03
C LEU A 181 -16.62 4.79 6.92
N ASN A 182 -17.42 3.74 7.11
CA ASN A 182 -18.61 3.80 7.96
C ASN A 182 -18.32 3.57 9.45
N ARG A 183 -17.05 3.35 9.83
CA ARG A 183 -16.64 3.25 11.23
C ARG A 183 -16.58 4.62 11.90
N SER A 184 -16.90 4.67 13.18
CA SER A 184 -16.80 5.89 14.00
C SER A 184 -15.92 5.62 15.22
N PRO A 185 -14.69 6.19 15.27
CA PRO A 185 -14.04 6.99 14.22
C PRO A 185 -13.58 6.13 13.03
N VAL A 186 -13.39 6.76 11.86
CA VAL A 186 -12.76 6.12 10.71
C VAL A 186 -11.31 5.77 11.09
N PRO A 187 -10.84 4.53 10.86
CA PRO A 187 -9.51 4.09 11.29
C PRO A 187 -8.39 4.93 10.67
N SER A 188 -7.20 4.85 11.27
CA SER A 188 -6.00 5.43 10.70
C SER A 188 -5.59 4.74 9.40
N LEU A 189 -4.80 5.43 8.58
CA LEU A 189 -4.40 4.93 7.26
C LEU A 189 -3.60 3.61 7.33
N ASP A 190 -2.79 3.41 8.38
CA ASP A 190 -2.05 2.17 8.65
C ASP A 190 -2.98 0.98 8.96
N ILE A 191 -4.05 1.20 9.73
CA ILE A 191 -5.06 0.17 10.00
C ILE A 191 -5.80 -0.18 8.71
N CYS A 192 -6.22 0.84 7.94
CA CYS A 192 -6.85 0.65 6.63
C CYS A 192 -5.96 -0.17 5.69
N PHE A 193 -4.66 0.16 5.62
CA PHE A 193 -3.68 -0.55 4.80
C PHE A 193 -3.57 -2.03 5.20
N GLY A 194 -3.48 -2.33 6.50
CA GLY A 194 -3.41 -3.71 6.99
C GLY A 194 -4.66 -4.54 6.64
N GLU A 195 -5.84 -3.92 6.64
CA GLU A 195 -7.08 -4.59 6.18
C GLU A 195 -7.10 -4.84 4.67
N LEU A 196 -6.64 -3.87 3.88
CA LEU A 196 -6.58 -4.00 2.42
C LEU A 196 -5.59 -5.08 1.98
N LEU A 197 -4.46 -5.25 2.68
CA LEU A 197 -3.53 -6.35 2.42
C LEU A 197 -4.19 -7.72 2.65
N ARG A 198 -4.98 -7.86 3.73
CA ARG A 198 -5.73 -9.10 3.99
C ARG A 198 -6.78 -9.34 2.91
N GLU A 199 -7.45 -8.29 2.45
CA GLU A 199 -8.44 -8.41 1.39
C GLU A 199 -7.81 -8.78 0.04
N GLU A 200 -6.67 -8.20 -0.32
CA GLU A 200 -5.92 -8.58 -1.52
C GLU A 200 -5.50 -10.07 -1.48
N GLN A 201 -5.04 -10.55 -0.33
CA GLN A 201 -4.73 -11.97 -0.13
C GLN A 201 -5.99 -12.86 -0.28
N ARG A 202 -7.14 -12.42 0.25
CA ARG A 202 -8.41 -13.13 0.14
C ARG A 202 -8.86 -13.24 -1.32
N LEU A 203 -8.82 -12.13 -2.06
CA LEU A 203 -9.17 -12.07 -3.49
C LEU A 203 -8.24 -12.95 -4.34
N SER A 204 -6.93 -12.89 -4.07
CA SER A 204 -5.94 -13.75 -4.75
C SER A 204 -6.21 -15.24 -4.52
N THR A 205 -6.49 -15.63 -3.27
CA THR A 205 -6.84 -17.02 -2.92
C THR A 205 -8.11 -17.48 -3.63
N GLN A 206 -9.14 -16.62 -3.67
CA GLN A 206 -10.39 -16.92 -4.35
C GLN A 206 -10.18 -17.14 -5.86
N ALA A 207 -9.38 -16.28 -6.50
CA ALA A 207 -9.06 -16.42 -7.92
C ALA A 207 -8.34 -17.75 -8.24
N ILE A 208 -7.44 -18.21 -7.36
CA ILE A 208 -6.76 -19.51 -7.51
C ILE A 208 -7.76 -20.68 -7.43
N LEU A 209 -8.68 -20.64 -6.47
CA LEU A 209 -9.70 -21.68 -6.31
C LEU A 209 -10.63 -21.74 -7.53
N GLU A 210 -11.06 -20.60 -8.04
CA GLU A 210 -11.89 -20.52 -9.25
C GLU A 210 -11.17 -21.09 -10.49
N GLN A 211 -9.88 -20.83 -10.65
CA GLN A 211 -9.07 -21.41 -11.74
C GLN A 211 -8.91 -22.92 -11.61
N SER A 212 -8.77 -23.45 -10.39
CA SER A 212 -8.67 -24.89 -10.14
C SER A 212 -9.97 -25.65 -10.47
N HIS A 213 -11.14 -24.99 -10.30
CA HIS A 213 -12.43 -25.52 -10.72
C HIS A 213 -12.71 -25.35 -12.24
N GLY A 214 -11.97 -24.48 -12.92
CA GLY A 214 -12.06 -24.26 -14.37
C GLY A 214 -11.39 -25.33 -15.25
N SER A 215 -10.54 -26.20 -14.67
CA SER A 215 -9.89 -27.31 -15.39
C SER A 215 -10.59 -28.67 -15.22
N SER A 216 -11.65 -28.74 -14.40
CA SER A 216 -12.55 -29.90 -14.36
C SER A 216 -13.82 -29.51 -15.09
N GLY A 217 -14.00 -30.06 -16.30
CA GLY A 217 -15.02 -29.67 -17.26
C GLY A 217 -16.33 -29.23 -16.61
N THR A 218 -16.65 -27.94 -16.74
CA THR A 218 -17.94 -27.39 -16.36
C THR A 218 -18.99 -28.02 -17.27
N THR A 219 -19.56 -29.13 -16.82
CA THR A 219 -20.85 -29.57 -17.31
C THR A 219 -21.81 -28.47 -16.91
N THR A 220 -22.20 -27.64 -17.87
CA THR A 220 -23.26 -26.66 -17.71
C THR A 220 -24.55 -27.46 -17.47
N VAL A 221 -24.86 -27.74 -16.20
CA VAL A 221 -26.19 -28.25 -15.85
C VAL A 221 -27.11 -27.04 -15.83
N VAL A 222 -27.68 -26.76 -17.00
CA VAL A 222 -28.83 -25.88 -17.14
C VAL A 222 -29.93 -26.48 -16.27
N TYR A 223 -30.20 -25.89 -15.10
CA TYR A 223 -31.43 -26.16 -14.37
C TYR A 223 -32.58 -25.52 -15.12
N ALA A 224 -33.04 -26.20 -16.17
CA ALA A 224 -34.37 -26.02 -16.69
C ALA A 224 -35.34 -26.47 -15.58
N ALA A 225 -36.12 -25.53 -15.08
CA ALA A 225 -37.21 -25.79 -14.17
C ALA A 225 -38.24 -26.70 -14.85
N GLN A 226 -38.20 -28.00 -14.57
CA GLN A 226 -39.34 -28.90 -14.62
C GLN A 226 -38.92 -30.23 -13.99
N GLY A 227 -39.54 -30.54 -12.85
CA GLY A 227 -39.19 -31.70 -12.04
C GLY A 227 -39.27 -33.01 -12.81
N ARG A 228 -38.20 -33.80 -12.72
CA ARG A 228 -38.15 -35.27 -12.81
C ARG A 228 -36.72 -35.68 -12.49
N GLY A 229 -36.49 -36.12 -11.24
CA GLY A 229 -35.23 -36.77 -10.85
C GLY A 229 -35.11 -38.17 -11.45
N PRO A 230 -33.90 -38.76 -11.46
CA PRO A 230 -33.63 -40.09 -12.03
C PRO A 230 -34.35 -41.21 -11.25
N PRO A 231 -34.56 -42.40 -11.86
CA PRO A 231 -35.32 -43.48 -11.24
C PRO A 231 -34.56 -44.07 -10.04
N MET A 232 -34.93 -43.65 -8.84
CA MET A 232 -34.58 -44.39 -7.63
C MET A 232 -35.14 -45.80 -7.75
N HIS A 233 -34.29 -46.81 -7.64
CA HIS A 233 -34.66 -48.21 -7.75
C HIS A 233 -35.73 -48.57 -6.70
N SER A 234 -36.97 -48.69 -7.18
CA SER A 234 -38.25 -48.82 -6.49
C SER A 234 -38.48 -50.15 -5.75
N LYS A 235 -37.50 -50.69 -4.99
CA LYS A 235 -37.73 -51.93 -4.23
C LYS A 235 -38.16 -51.72 -2.78
N ASN A 236 -37.83 -50.59 -2.16
CA ASN A 236 -38.11 -50.34 -0.73
C ASN A 236 -39.06 -49.16 -0.46
N LEU A 237 -39.62 -48.53 -1.49
CA LEU A 237 -40.52 -47.39 -1.33
C LEU A 237 -41.98 -47.87 -1.12
N GLN A 238 -42.51 -47.73 0.09
CA GLN A 238 -43.88 -48.13 0.43
C GLN A 238 -44.88 -46.98 0.20
N CYS A 239 -45.96 -47.26 -0.54
CA CYS A 239 -47.02 -46.31 -0.81
C CYS A 239 -47.83 -46.01 0.46
N PHE A 240 -48.00 -44.73 0.80
CA PHE A 240 -48.74 -44.33 2.00
C PHE A 240 -50.25 -44.61 1.93
N CYS A 241 -50.83 -44.68 0.71
CA CYS A 241 -52.26 -44.92 0.50
C CYS A 241 -52.66 -46.40 0.56
N CYS A 242 -51.89 -47.29 -0.09
CA CYS A 242 -52.25 -48.72 -0.21
C CYS A 242 -51.29 -49.66 0.51
N LYS A 243 -50.19 -49.16 1.09
CA LYS A 243 -49.14 -49.91 1.79
C LYS A 243 -48.35 -50.92 0.94
N GLU A 244 -48.55 -50.92 -0.38
CA GLU A 244 -47.76 -51.70 -1.33
C GLU A 244 -46.46 -50.99 -1.71
N TYR A 245 -45.43 -51.76 -2.09
CA TYR A 245 -44.13 -51.22 -2.48
C TYR A 245 -44.06 -50.85 -3.97
N GLY A 246 -43.09 -49.99 -4.32
CA GLY A 246 -42.71 -49.69 -5.70
C GLY A 246 -43.37 -48.45 -6.32
N HIS A 247 -44.18 -47.70 -5.55
CA HIS A 247 -44.79 -46.45 -6.00
C HIS A 247 -45.11 -45.50 -4.83
N ILE A 248 -45.26 -44.21 -5.13
CA ILE A 248 -45.71 -43.19 -4.17
C ILE A 248 -47.23 -42.99 -4.24
N ALA A 249 -47.80 -42.39 -3.20
CA ALA A 249 -49.25 -42.13 -3.08
C ALA A 249 -49.86 -41.42 -4.31
N THR A 250 -49.12 -40.52 -4.96
CA THR A 250 -49.60 -39.74 -6.11
C THR A 250 -49.85 -40.59 -7.36
N THR A 251 -49.10 -41.70 -7.52
CA THR A 251 -49.19 -42.65 -8.64
C THR A 251 -49.88 -43.96 -8.25
N CYS A 252 -50.53 -44.02 -7.08
CA CYS A 252 -51.18 -45.23 -6.61
C CYS A 252 -52.34 -45.67 -7.53
N PRO A 253 -52.32 -46.90 -8.07
CA PRO A 253 -53.42 -47.41 -8.89
C PRO A 253 -54.67 -47.74 -8.04
N LYS A 254 -54.47 -48.01 -6.75
CA LYS A 254 -55.52 -48.26 -5.75
C LYS A 254 -55.74 -46.98 -4.93
N LYS A 255 -56.34 -45.94 -5.51
CA LYS A 255 -56.71 -44.70 -4.77
C LYS A 255 -57.84 -44.98 -3.78
N PHE A 256 -57.49 -45.60 -2.65
CA PHE A 256 -58.33 -45.69 -1.48
C PHE A 256 -58.07 -44.45 -0.63
N CYS A 257 -59.05 -43.56 -0.54
CA CYS A 257 -58.99 -42.42 0.38
C CYS A 257 -59.37 -42.92 1.79
N SER A 258 -58.40 -43.02 2.69
CA SER A 258 -58.63 -43.42 4.10
C SER A 258 -59.55 -42.46 4.86
N TYR A 259 -59.71 -41.22 4.39
CA TYR A 259 -60.65 -40.23 4.95
C TYR A 259 -62.08 -40.38 4.40
N CYS A 260 -62.23 -40.89 3.17
CA CYS A 260 -63.49 -40.87 2.41
C CYS A 260 -64.16 -42.24 2.28
N LYS A 261 -63.46 -43.33 2.65
CA LYS A 261 -63.89 -44.76 2.58
C LYS A 261 -64.54 -45.23 1.26
N HIS A 262 -64.34 -44.52 0.14
CA HIS A 262 -64.85 -44.92 -1.18
C HIS A 262 -63.72 -45.08 -2.20
N PHE A 263 -63.86 -46.08 -3.07
CA PHE A 263 -63.03 -46.27 -4.27
C PHE A 263 -63.41 -45.23 -5.33
N ARG A 264 -62.48 -44.35 -5.71
CA ARG A 264 -62.63 -43.56 -6.93
C ARG A 264 -62.11 -44.38 -8.11
N LEU A 265 -63.01 -45.01 -8.85
CA LEU A 265 -62.71 -45.53 -10.19
C LEU A 265 -62.37 -44.36 -11.11
N ARG A 266 -61.24 -44.44 -11.81
CA ARG A 266 -60.92 -43.53 -12.91
C ARG A 266 -61.97 -43.75 -14.01
N LEU A 267 -62.88 -42.79 -14.19
CA LEU A 267 -63.51 -42.58 -15.49
C LEU A 267 -62.39 -42.18 -16.46
N LEU A 268 -62.02 -43.13 -17.33
CA LEU A 268 -61.25 -42.86 -18.53
C LEU A 268 -62.14 -42.06 -19.46
N SER A 269 -61.80 -40.79 -19.69
CA SER A 269 -62.35 -39.99 -20.77
C SER A 269 -61.33 -39.90 -21.91
N LEU A 270 -61.84 -40.23 -23.10
CA LEU A 270 -61.34 -39.99 -24.48
C LEU A 270 -60.34 -41.06 -24.99
N LEU A 271 -60.63 -41.81 -26.05
CA LEU A 271 -61.52 -41.59 -27.21
C LEU A 271 -62.90 -42.24 -27.12
#